data_AF-A0A7C3R7I7-F1
#
_entry.id   AF-A0A7C3R7I7-F1
#
_cell.length_a   1.000
_cell.length_b   1.000
_cell.length_c   1.000
_cell.angle_alpha   90.00
_cell.angle_beta   90.00
_cell.angle_gamma   90.00
#
_symmetry.space_group_name_H-M   'P 1'
#
loop_
_entity.id
_entity.type
_entity.pdbx_description
1 polymer ?
#
loop_
_entity_poly.entity_id
_entity_poly.type
_entity_poly.pdbx_seq_one_letter_code
_entity_poly.pdbx_strand_id
1 'polypeptide(L)'
;MQRLLVGLTSITWQNLVMMVIGGILIWLALSKEYEPLLLLPIGLGCILANIPLTGMLDEGGLFKVLYDAGIENELFPLLIFIGIGAMTDFGPLLENPIYMLFGAAAQFGIFGTMLIATLFGFK
;
A
#
# COMPACT_ATOMS: atom_id res chain seq x y z
N MET A 1 -27.65 -22.09 4.15
CA MET A 1 -26.68 -22.76 5.04
C MET A 1 -25.47 -23.31 4.28
N GLN A 2 -25.67 -24.11 3.22
CA GLN A 2 -24.56 -24.73 2.45
C GLN A 2 -23.54 -23.74 1.88
N ARG A 3 -23.95 -22.59 1.34
CA ARG A 3 -23.02 -21.56 0.83
C ARG A 3 -22.11 -20.95 1.92
N LEU A 4 -22.62 -20.77 3.14
CA LEU A 4 -21.82 -20.29 4.28
C LEU A 4 -20.82 -21.35 4.75
N LEU A 5 -21.25 -22.62 4.77
CA LEU A 5 -20.36 -23.74 5.07
C LEU A 5 -19.23 -23.85 4.05
N VAL A 6 -19.54 -23.71 2.74
CA VAL A 6 -18.52 -23.72 1.67
C VAL A 6 -17.53 -22.57 1.82
N GLY A 7 -18.01 -21.37 2.17
CA GLY A 7 -17.15 -20.22 2.50
C GLY A 7 -16.18 -20.51 3.65
N LEU A 8 -16.69 -21.03 4.76
CA LEU A 8 -15.86 -21.39 5.92
C LEU A 8 -14.85 -22.51 5.62
N THR A 9 -15.24 -23.51 4.83
CA THR A 9 -14.34 -24.63 4.46
C THR A 9 -13.31 -24.25 3.40
N SER A 10 -13.49 -23.13 2.70
CA SER A 10 -12.56 -22.62 1.68
C SER A 10 -11.47 -21.70 2.24
N ILE A 11 -11.54 -21.35 3.54
CA ILE A 11 -10.51 -20.55 4.19
C ILE A 11 -9.22 -21.36 4.27
N THR A 12 -8.19 -20.88 3.59
CA THR A 12 -6.83 -21.40 3.75
C THR A 12 -6.15 -20.78 4.97
N TRP A 13 -5.11 -21.43 5.49
CA TRP A 13 -4.34 -20.86 6.59
C TRP A 13 -3.62 -19.55 6.17
N GLN A 14 -3.22 -19.44 4.89
CA GLN A 14 -2.60 -18.24 4.33
C GLN A 14 -3.53 -17.03 4.39
N ASN A 15 -4.82 -17.23 4.08
CA ASN A 15 -5.83 -16.18 4.17
C ASN A 15 -5.96 -15.69 5.63
N LEU A 16 -5.94 -16.60 6.61
CA LEU A 16 -5.97 -16.23 8.02
C LEU A 16 -4.75 -15.41 8.43
N VAL A 17 -3.54 -15.79 7.99
CA VAL A 17 -2.31 -15.03 8.25
C VAL A 17 -2.42 -13.61 7.69
N MET A 18 -2.87 -13.47 6.45
CA MET A 18 -3.00 -12.16 5.82
C MET A 18 -4.07 -11.29 6.49
N MET A 19 -5.19 -11.87 6.92
CA MET A 19 -6.20 -11.15 7.70
C MET A 19 -5.66 -10.68 9.05
N VAL A 20 -4.84 -11.50 9.72
CA VAL A 20 -4.14 -11.08 10.96
C VAL A 20 -3.18 -9.93 10.68
N ILE A 21 -2.40 -9.99 9.59
CA ILE A 21 -1.52 -8.89 9.17
C ILE A 21 -2.35 -7.63 8.90
N GLY A 22 -3.47 -7.73 8.16
CA GLY A 22 -4.38 -6.62 7.94
C GLY A 22 -4.90 -6.01 9.25
N GLY A 23 -5.24 -6.85 10.23
CA GLY A 23 -5.60 -6.40 11.58
C GLY A 23 -4.48 -5.67 12.31
N ILE A 24 -3.23 -6.15 12.18
CA ILE A 24 -2.04 -5.47 12.71
C ILE A 24 -1.86 -4.10 12.07
N LEU A 25 -2.04 -3.97 10.75
CA LEU A 25 -1.95 -2.69 10.05
C LEU A 25 -3.03 -1.70 10.52
N ILE A 26 -4.26 -2.17 10.73
CA ILE A 26 -5.34 -1.35 11.31
C ILE A 26 -4.99 -0.92 12.73
N TRP A 27 -4.45 -1.83 13.55
CA TRP A 27 -4.02 -1.51 14.90
C TRP A 27 -2.91 -0.46 14.92
N LEU A 28 -1.92 -0.56 14.03
CA LEU A 28 -0.86 0.44 13.86
C LEU A 28 -1.43 1.79 13.42
N ALA A 29 -2.38 1.81 12.48
CA ALA A 29 -3.02 3.03 12.02
C ALA A 29 -3.80 3.75 13.14
N LEU A 30 -4.52 3.00 13.99
CA LEU A 30 -5.39 3.59 15.01
C LEU A 30 -4.69 3.86 16.35
N SER A 31 -3.85 2.94 16.81
CA SER A 31 -3.22 3.04 18.14
C SER A 31 -1.87 3.74 18.10
N LYS A 32 -1.16 3.69 16.96
CA LYS A 32 0.15 4.32 16.79
C LYS A 32 0.15 5.49 15.83
N GLU A 33 -1.00 5.77 15.20
CA GLU A 33 -1.17 6.86 14.23
C GLU A 33 -0.11 6.84 13.11
N TYR A 34 0.37 5.64 12.74
CA TYR A 34 1.26 5.47 11.60
C TYR A 34 0.44 5.62 10.33
N GLU A 35 0.75 6.67 9.55
CA GLU A 35 0.10 7.07 8.28
C GLU A 35 -1.37 6.63 8.18
N PRO A 36 -2.26 7.08 9.09
CA PRO A 36 -3.58 6.50 9.27
C PRO A 36 -4.43 6.59 8.00
N LEU A 37 -4.21 7.64 7.19
CA LEU A 37 -4.89 7.86 5.92
C LEU A 37 -4.61 6.76 4.88
N LEU A 38 -3.41 6.16 4.91
CA LEU A 38 -3.00 5.12 3.96
C LEU A 38 -3.08 3.72 4.59
N LEU A 39 -2.54 3.55 5.80
CA LEU A 39 -2.46 2.26 6.47
C LEU A 39 -3.83 1.67 6.84
N LEU A 40 -4.81 2.51 7.19
CA LEU A 40 -6.15 2.03 7.53
C LEU A 40 -6.86 1.43 6.29
N PRO A 41 -6.97 2.12 5.13
CA PRO A 41 -7.49 1.52 3.91
C PRO A 41 -6.72 0.27 3.45
N ILE A 42 -5.38 0.27 3.56
CA ILE A 42 -4.55 -0.89 3.20
C ILE A 42 -4.87 -2.09 4.10
N GLY A 43 -4.98 -1.89 5.41
CA GLY A 43 -5.32 -2.96 6.35
C GLY A 43 -6.71 -3.54 6.09
N LEU A 44 -7.70 -2.68 5.85
CA LEU A 44 -9.06 -3.09 5.48
C LEU A 44 -9.10 -3.84 4.14
N GLY A 45 -8.42 -3.32 3.13
CA GLY A 45 -8.30 -3.97 1.82
C GLY A 45 -7.64 -5.34 1.91
N CYS A 46 -6.59 -5.47 2.73
CA CYS A 46 -5.92 -6.74 3.00
C CYS A 46 -6.87 -7.76 3.63
N ILE A 47 -7.66 -7.38 4.63
CA ILE A 47 -8.65 -8.28 5.24
C ILE A 47 -9.69 -8.71 4.19
N LEU A 48 -10.31 -7.75 3.51
CA LEU A 48 -11.39 -8.01 2.55
C LEU A 48 -10.93 -8.86 1.35
N ALA A 49 -9.72 -8.61 0.84
CA ALA A 49 -9.15 -9.36 -0.27
C ALA A 49 -8.84 -10.82 0.07
N ASN A 50 -8.66 -11.13 1.36
CA ASN A 50 -8.34 -12.48 1.83
C ASN A 50 -9.56 -13.27 2.34
N ILE A 51 -10.76 -12.70 2.31
CA ILE A 51 -12.00 -13.45 2.55
C ILE A 51 -12.30 -14.28 1.29
N PRO A 52 -12.40 -15.63 1.39
CA PRO A 52 -12.62 -16.47 0.22
C PRO A 52 -14.04 -16.31 -0.34
N LEU A 53 -14.20 -16.58 -1.63
CA LEU A 53 -15.49 -16.58 -2.35
C LEU A 53 -16.22 -15.22 -2.33
N THR A 54 -15.50 -14.12 -2.14
CA THR A 54 -16.07 -12.76 -2.25
C THR A 54 -16.21 -12.28 -3.68
N GLY A 55 -15.44 -12.84 -4.61
CA GLY A 55 -15.37 -12.41 -6.00
C GLY A 55 -14.81 -11.00 -6.20
N MET A 56 -14.20 -10.41 -5.17
CA MET A 56 -13.72 -9.02 -5.23
C MET A 56 -12.49 -8.86 -6.14
N LEU A 57 -11.70 -9.92 -6.29
CA LEU A 57 -10.49 -9.97 -7.12
C LEU A 57 -10.73 -10.60 -8.50
N ASP A 58 -11.92 -11.17 -8.72
CA ASP A 58 -12.27 -11.81 -9.99
C ASP A 58 -12.53 -10.75 -11.08
N GLU A 59 -12.62 -11.17 -12.35
CA GLU A 59 -12.97 -10.26 -13.45
C GLU A 59 -14.32 -9.57 -13.18
N GLY A 60 -14.32 -8.23 -13.18
CA GLY A 60 -15.49 -7.42 -12.82
C GLY A 60 -15.71 -7.23 -11.30
N GLY A 61 -14.88 -7.86 -10.47
CA GLY A 61 -14.85 -7.65 -9.02
C GLY A 61 -14.39 -6.24 -8.66
N LEU A 62 -14.91 -5.70 -7.55
CA LEU A 62 -14.66 -4.31 -7.13
C LEU A 62 -13.17 -3.98 -7.05
N PHE A 63 -12.36 -4.83 -6.41
CA PHE A 63 -10.93 -4.56 -6.25
C PHE A 63 -10.16 -4.75 -7.55
N LYS A 64 -10.54 -5.70 -8.39
CA LYS A 64 -9.94 -5.86 -9.73
C LYS A 64 -10.20 -4.63 -10.59
N VAL A 65 -11.44 -4.13 -10.62
CA VAL A 65 -11.79 -2.91 -11.38
C VAL A 65 -11.01 -1.69 -10.89
N LEU A 66 -10.90 -1.50 -9.58
CA LEU A 66 -10.11 -0.38 -9.01
C LEU A 66 -8.61 -0.53 -9.28
N TYR A 67 -8.10 -1.76 -9.23
CA TYR A 67 -6.70 -2.05 -9.53
C TYR A 67 -6.39 -1.74 -10.99
N ASP A 68 -7.19 -2.25 -11.93
CA ASP A 68 -6.97 -2.10 -13.37
C ASP A 68 -7.16 -0.65 -13.82
N ALA A 69 -8.18 0.03 -13.31
CA ALA A 69 -8.46 1.42 -13.65
C ALA A 69 -7.46 2.41 -13.03
N GLY A 70 -6.91 2.08 -11.86
CA GLY A 70 -6.22 3.06 -11.02
C GLY A 70 -4.76 2.75 -10.69
N ILE A 71 -4.46 1.50 -10.33
CA ILE A 71 -3.13 1.11 -9.81
C ILE A 71 -2.23 0.59 -10.94
N GLU A 72 -2.74 -0.30 -11.79
CA GLU A 72 -1.99 -0.92 -12.88
C GLU A 72 -1.46 0.13 -13.88
N ASN A 73 -2.28 1.14 -14.18
CA ASN A 73 -1.93 2.24 -15.07
C ASN A 73 -1.32 3.46 -14.33
N GLU A 74 -0.95 3.30 -13.04
CA GLU A 74 -0.35 4.34 -12.19
C GLU A 74 -1.19 5.62 -11.99
N LEU A 75 -2.45 5.65 -12.43
CA LEU A 75 -3.33 6.81 -12.34
C LEU A 75 -3.52 7.27 -10.89
N PHE A 76 -3.81 6.36 -9.95
CA PHE A 76 -3.99 6.71 -8.54
C PHE A 76 -2.70 7.21 -7.88
N PRO A 77 -1.54 6.53 -8.01
CA PRO A 77 -0.26 7.08 -7.57
C PRO A 77 0.01 8.48 -8.12
N LEU A 78 -0.17 8.71 -9.43
CA LEU A 78 0.08 10.02 -10.05
C LEU A 78 -0.84 11.11 -9.48
N LEU A 79 -2.13 10.81 -9.30
CA LEU A 79 -3.08 11.75 -8.68
C LEU A 79 -2.70 12.07 -7.23
N ILE A 80 -2.23 11.08 -6.46
CA ILE A 80 -1.72 11.28 -5.11
C ILE A 80 -0.48 12.19 -5.14
N PHE A 81 0.46 11.96 -6.06
CA PHE A 81 1.64 12.80 -6.24
C PHE A 81 1.31 14.24 -6.61
N ILE A 82 0.32 14.47 -7.49
CA ILE A 82 -0.18 15.81 -7.80
C ILE A 82 -0.75 16.48 -6.55
N GLY A 83 -1.53 15.76 -5.76
CA GLY A 83 -2.07 16.26 -4.49
C GLY A 83 -0.98 16.64 -3.48
N ILE A 84 0.04 15.79 -3.31
CA ILE A 84 1.20 16.07 -2.45
C ILE A 84 1.94 17.32 -2.94
N GLY A 85 2.19 17.43 -4.25
CA GLY A 85 2.83 18.59 -4.86
C GLY A 85 2.04 19.89 -4.64
N ALA A 86 0.70 19.83 -4.71
CA ALA A 86 -0.16 20.98 -4.44
C ALA A 86 -0.15 21.42 -2.97
N MET A 87 0.13 20.51 -2.03
CA MET A 87 0.23 20.81 -0.60
C MET A 87 1.66 21.17 -0.15
N THR A 88 2.65 21.06 -1.04
CA THR A 88 4.07 21.30 -0.70
C THR A 88 4.38 22.79 -0.69
N ASP A 89 4.94 23.29 0.41
CA ASP A 89 5.47 24.65 0.51
C ASP A 89 6.93 24.71 0.02
N PHE A 90 7.16 25.50 -1.03
CA PHE A 90 8.49 25.71 -1.61
C PHE A 90 9.25 26.90 -1.00
N GLY A 91 8.63 27.70 -0.13
CA GLY A 91 9.25 28.87 0.50
C GLY A 91 10.63 28.56 1.12
N PRO A 92 10.74 27.58 2.04
CA PRO A 92 12.01 27.21 2.66
C PRO A 92 13.07 26.73 1.64
N LEU A 93 12.64 26.08 0.56
CA LEU A 93 13.53 25.59 -0.50
C LEU A 93 14.10 26.74 -1.33
N LEU A 94 13.28 27.74 -1.63
CA LEU A 94 13.67 28.92 -2.43
C LEU A 94 14.54 29.89 -1.62
N GLU A 95 14.32 29.99 -0.30
CA GLU A 95 15.14 30.83 0.58
C GLU A 95 16.58 30.32 0.73
N ASN A 96 16.78 28.99 0.78
CA ASN A 96 18.11 28.40 0.82
C ASN A 96 18.22 27.16 -0.09
N PRO A 97 18.76 27.32 -1.31
CA PRO A 97 18.91 26.23 -2.28
C PRO A 97 19.77 25.05 -1.81
N ILE A 98 20.58 25.22 -0.75
CA ILE A 98 21.37 24.12 -0.17
C ILE A 98 20.46 22.98 0.31
N TYR A 99 19.21 23.27 0.69
CA TYR A 99 18.24 22.23 1.05
C TYR A 99 17.98 21.22 -0.08
N MET A 100 18.14 21.61 -1.36
CA MET A 100 18.07 20.66 -2.48
C MET A 100 19.17 19.57 -2.40
N LEU A 101 20.36 19.90 -1.89
CA LEU A 101 21.46 18.94 -1.78
C LEU A 101 21.15 17.85 -0.74
N PHE A 102 20.45 18.18 0.34
CA PHE A 102 19.97 17.19 1.31
C PHE A 102 18.93 16.25 0.69
N GLY A 103 18.08 16.76 -0.21
CA GLY A 103 17.17 15.93 -1.00
C GLY A 103 17.90 14.94 -1.91
N ALA A 104 19.00 15.37 -2.55
CA ALA A 104 19.87 14.47 -3.32
C ALA A 104 20.55 13.43 -2.42
N ALA A 105 20.98 13.82 -1.21
CA ALA A 105 21.55 12.89 -0.24
C ALA A 105 20.54 11.81 0.22
N ALA A 106 19.26 12.16 0.35
CA ALA A 106 18.21 11.19 0.72
C ALA A 106 18.07 10.03 -0.31
N GLN A 107 18.38 10.28 -1.59
CA GLN A 107 18.32 9.26 -2.64
C GLN A 107 19.35 8.14 -2.47
N PHE A 108 20.44 8.37 -1.73
CA PHE A 108 21.41 7.31 -1.42
C PHE A 108 20.78 6.15 -0.65
N GLY A 109 19.71 6.38 0.12
CA GLY A 109 18.98 5.29 0.79
C GLY A 109 18.36 4.31 -0.20
N ILE A 110 17.80 4.81 -1.29
CA ILE A 110 17.19 3.98 -2.35
C ILE A 110 18.28 3.19 -3.07
N PHE A 111 19.35 3.87 -3.53
CA PHE A 111 20.46 3.19 -4.20
C PHE A 111 21.15 2.17 -3.31
N GLY A 112 21.35 2.48 -2.02
CA GLY A 112 21.92 1.56 -1.04
C GLY A 112 21.05 0.32 -0.85
N THR A 113 19.74 0.50 -0.70
CA THR A 113 18.80 -0.62 -0.57
C THR A 113 18.79 -1.49 -1.82
N MET A 114 18.79 -0.89 -3.02
CA MET A 114 18.88 -1.60 -4.29
C MET A 114 20.18 -2.39 -4.42
N LEU A 115 21.33 -1.80 -4.10
CA LEU A 115 22.64 -2.48 -4.13
C LEU A 115 22.65 -3.70 -3.20
N ILE A 116 22.17 -3.52 -1.96
CA ILE A 116 22.10 -4.60 -0.97
C ILE A 116 21.17 -5.71 -1.47
N ALA A 117 19.98 -5.37 -1.97
CA ALA A 117 19.03 -6.35 -2.51
C ALA A 117 19.66 -7.17 -3.65
N THR A 118 20.34 -6.51 -4.60
CA THR A 118 21.04 -7.18 -5.70
C THR A 118 22.20 -8.05 -5.20
N LEU A 119 22.95 -7.62 -4.18
CA LEU A 119 24.04 -8.42 -3.58
C LEU A 119 23.52 -9.70 -2.91
N PHE A 120 22.34 -9.64 -2.27
CA PHE A 120 21.66 -10.81 -1.73
C PHE A 120 20.96 -11.67 -2.80
N GLY A 121 21.07 -11.30 -4.08
CA GLY A 121 20.52 -12.06 -5.20
C GLY A 121 19.03 -11.86 -5.44
N PHE A 122 18.41 -10.88 -4.78
CA PHE A 122 17.08 -10.40 -5.15
C PHE A 122 17.22 -9.62 -6.47
N LYS A 123 16.54 -10.09 -7.51
CA LYS A 123 16.54 -9.49 -8.85
C LYS A 123 15.27 -8.70 -9.08
#